data_AF-A0AAX2H7M1-F1
#
_entry.id   AF-A0AAX2H7M1-F1
#
_cell.length_a   1.000
_cell.length_b   1.000
_cell.length_c   1.000
_cell.angle_alpha   90.00
_cell.angle_beta   90.00
_cell.angle_gamma   90.00
#
_symmetry.space_group_name_H-M   'P 1'
#
loop_
_entity.id
_entity.type
_entity.pdbx_description
1 polymer ?
#
loop_
_entity_poly.entity_id
_entity_poly.type
_entity_poly.pdbx_seq_one_letter_code
_entity_poly.pdbx_strand_id
1 'polypeptide(L)' 'MIASGIKQLDTLRSAAAQLQPLGLTTGYGDVQGNWCLKNIEEEQSTLLQGGIPRKQGFTLEFVRYGDDLQNS' A
#
# COMPACT_ATOMS: atom_id res chain seq x y z
N MET A 1 4.61 2.60 -24.18
CA MET A 1 5.25 2.65 -22.85
C MET A 1 4.16 2.49 -21.80
N ILE A 2 4.14 1.37 -21.09
CA ILE A 2 3.22 1.15 -19.97
C ILE A 2 3.90 1.76 -18.73
N ALA A 3 3.31 2.81 -18.17
CA ALA A 3 3.84 3.53 -17.02
C ALA A 3 3.96 2.57 -15.83
N SER A 4 5.18 2.09 -15.56
CA SER A 4 5.44 1.04 -14.57
C SER A 4 5.15 1.49 -13.12
N GLY A 5 5.00 2.80 -12.87
CA GLY A 5 4.61 3.33 -11.56
C GLY A 5 3.11 3.26 -11.27
N ILE A 6 2.24 3.39 -12.28
CA ILE A 6 0.78 3.45 -12.06
C ILE A 6 0.23 2.10 -11.57
N LYS A 7 0.73 1.00 -12.15
CA LYS A 7 0.27 -0.36 -11.81
C LYS A 7 0.63 -0.82 -10.39
N GLN A 8 1.64 -0.20 -9.78
CA GLN A 8 2.06 -0.56 -8.41
C GLN A 8 0.98 -0.18 -7.40
N LEU A 9 0.33 0.98 -7.58
CA LEU A 9 -0.76 1.39 -6.71
C LEU A 9 -2.01 0.51 -6.89
N ASP A 10 -2.31 0.09 -8.12
CA ASP A 10 -3.40 -0.85 -8.39
C ASP A 10 -3.16 -2.21 -7.73
N THR A 11 -1.90 -2.63 -7.63
CA THR A 11 -1.51 -3.85 -6.91
C THR A 11 -1.77 -3.69 -5.41
N LEU A 12 -1.39 -2.54 -4.83
CA LEU A 12 -1.67 -2.23 -3.42
C LEU A 12 -3.17 -2.19 -3.13
N ARG A 13 -3.97 -1.56 -4.00
CA ARG A 13 -5.44 -1.57 -3.89
C ARG A 13 -6.03 -2.97 -3.99
N SER A 14 -5.51 -3.78 -4.91
CA SER A 14 -5.97 -5.17 -5.07
C SER A 14 -5.64 -6.02 -3.85
N ALA A 15 -4.48 -5.81 -3.22
CA ALA A 15 -4.13 -6.47 -1.97
C ALA A 15 -5.02 -6.00 -0.81
N ALA A 16 -5.29 -4.69 -0.71
CA ALA A 16 -6.20 -4.12 0.28
C ALA A 16 -7.62 -4.70 0.17
N ALA A 17 -8.11 -4.85 -1.07
CA ALA A 17 -9.44 -5.38 -1.37
C ALA A 17 -9.65 -6.84 -0.94
N GLN A 18 -8.58 -7.59 -0.68
CA GLN A 18 -8.67 -8.96 -0.17
C GLN A 18 -9.03 -9.01 1.31
N LEU A 19 -8.93 -7.88 2.05
CA LEU A 19 -9.21 -7.79 3.48
C LEU A 19 -8.45 -8.86 4.29
N GLN A 20 -7.22 -9.17 3.86
CA GLN A 20 -6.34 -10.13 4.53
C GLN A 20 -5.11 -9.42 5.11
N PRO A 21 -4.56 -9.93 6.22
CA PRO A 21 -3.29 -9.46 6.74
C PRO A 21 -2.14 -9.74 5.76
N LEU A 22 -1.21 -8.80 5.65
CA LEU A 22 0.00 -8.90 4.84
C LEU A 22 1.22 -8.96 5.75
N GLY A 23 2.19 -9.81 5.41
CA GLY A 23 3.48 -9.85 6.09
C GLY A 23 4.31 -8.61 5.73
N LEU A 24 4.73 -7.85 6.74
CA LEU A 24 5.58 -6.67 6.54
C LEU A 24 7.03 -7.04 6.83
N THR A 25 7.91 -6.85 5.85
CA THR A 25 9.35 -7.06 5.98
C THR A 25 10.08 -5.80 5.51
N THR A 26 11.07 -5.34 6.27
CA THR A 26 11.87 -4.16 5.91
C THR A 26 12.82 -4.47 4.76
N GLY A 27 13.34 -3.44 4.09
CA GLY A 27 14.38 -3.60 3.06
C GLY A 27 15.71 -4.16 3.59
N TYR A 28 15.88 -4.20 4.91
CA TYR A 28 17.04 -4.78 5.58
C TYR A 28 16.82 -6.24 6.00
N GLY A 29 15.62 -6.78 5.79
CA GLY A 29 15.26 -8.17 6.09
C GLY A 29 14.54 -8.40 7.42
N ASP A 30 14.26 -7.34 8.20
CA ASP A 30 13.54 -7.48 9.47
C ASP A 30 12.07 -7.78 9.24
N VAL A 31 11.56 -8.85 9.86
CA VAL A 31 10.15 -9.25 9.77
C VAL A 31 9.36 -8.60 10.90
N GLN A 32 8.45 -7.70 10.54
CA GLN A 32 7.62 -6.93 11.47
C GLN A 32 6.29 -7.62 11.81
N GLY A 33 6.02 -8.80 11.23
CA GLY A 33 4.80 -9.58 11.45
C GLY A 33 3.69 -9.28 10.46
N ASN A 34 2.45 -9.57 10.85
CA ASN A 34 1.27 -9.41 10.00
C ASN A 34 0.57 -8.06 10.26
N TRP A 35 0.20 -7.38 9.17
CA TRP A 35 -0.37 -6.04 9.19
C TRP A 35 -1.56 -5.96 8.25
N CYS A 36 -2.64 -5.33 8.69
CA CYS A 36 -3.78 -5.03 7.83
C CYS A 36 -3.64 -3.61 7.29
N LEU A 37 -3.81 -3.46 5.98
CA LEU A 37 -3.87 -2.14 5.37
C LEU A 37 -5.21 -1.49 5.70
N LYS A 38 -5.16 -0.32 6.32
CA LYS A 38 -6.34 0.44 6.79
C LYS A 38 -6.72 1.55 5.83
N ASN A 39 -5.73 2.27 5.31
CA ASN A 39 -5.95 3.40 4.42
C ASN A 39 -4.89 3.49 3.34
N ILE A 40 -5.29 3.95 2.15
CA ILE A 40 -4.41 4.34 1.05
C ILE A 40 -4.84 5.74 0.62
N GLU A 41 -3.93 6.70 0.75
CA GLU A 41 -4.09 8.04 0.18
C GLU A 41 -3.15 8.21 -1.00
N GLU A 42 -3.63 8.83 -2.08
CA GLU A 42 -2.86 9.07 -3.30
C GLU A 42 -2.88 10.56 -3.65
N GLU A 43 -1.70 11.13 -3.88
CA GLU A 43 -1.54 12.49 -4.37
C GLU A 43 -0.92 12.46 -5.78
N GLN A 44 -1.69 12.93 -6.76
CA GLN A 44 -1.25 13.09 -8.13
C GLN A 44 -0.96 14.56 -8.42
N SER A 45 0.29 14.88 -8.78
CA SER A 45 0.70 16.27 -9.07
C SER A 45 1.43 16.38 -10.41
N THR A 46 1.39 17.58 -11.01
CA THR A 46 1.97 17.90 -12.31
C THR A 46 1.43 17.00 -13.42
N LEU A 47 0.23 17.33 -13.91
CA LEU A 47 -0.43 16.59 -14.99
C LEU A 47 0.24 16.89 -16.34
N LEU A 48 0.57 15.87 -17.11
CA LEU A 48 0.87 16.00 -18.53
C LEU A 48 -0.40 16.33 -19.32
N GLN A 49 -0.23 16.79 -20.55
CA GLN A 49 -1.32 16.91 -21.50
C GLN A 49 -1.97 15.52 -21.68
N GLY A 50 -3.26 15.39 -21.33
CA GLY A 50 -3.97 14.11 -21.26
C GLY A 50 -4.18 13.53 -19.86
N GLY A 51 -3.85 14.26 -18.79
CA GLY A 51 -4.23 13.89 -17.41
C GLY A 51 -3.32 12.84 -16.76
N ILE A 52 -2.21 12.47 -17.38
CA ILE A 52 -1.26 11.51 -16.83
C ILE A 52 -0.38 12.22 -15.79
N PRO A 53 -0.37 11.80 -14.51
CA PRO A 53 0.46 12.40 -13.48
C PRO A 53 1.95 12.11 -13.72
N ARG A 54 2.81 13.12 -13.58
CA ARG A 54 4.27 12.93 -13.64
C ARG A 54 4.84 12.44 -12.31
N LYS A 55 4.19 12.79 -11.21
CA LYS A 55 4.52 12.35 -9.86
C LYS A 55 3.27 11.85 -9.18
N GLN A 56 3.35 10.65 -8.63
CA GLN A 56 2.29 9.99 -7.88
C GLN A 56 2.86 9.62 -6.51
N GLY A 57 2.50 10.42 -5.51
CA GLY A 57 2.81 10.13 -4.11
C GLY A 57 1.70 9.29 -3.51
N PHE A 58 2.02 8.48 -2.50
CA PHE A 58 1.02 7.74 -1.75
C PHE A 58 1.42 7.59 -0.30
N THR A 59 0.41 7.54 0.57
CA THR A 59 0.53 7.30 2.00
C THR A 59 -0.27 6.04 2.34
N LEU A 60 0.35 5.11 3.07
CA LEU A 60 -0.29 3.87 3.51
C LEU A 60 -0.38 3.87 5.03
N GLU A 61 -1.56 3.57 5.56
CA GLU A 61 -1.73 3.31 6.99
C GLU A 61 -1.98 1.83 7.23
N PHE A 62 -1.22 1.25 8.16
CA PHE A 62 -1.37 -0.13 8.57
C PHE A 62 -1.71 -0.21 10.05
N VAL A 63 -2.49 -1.22 10.41
CA VAL A 63 -2.70 -1.65 11.79
C VAL A 63 -2.14 -3.05 11.96
N ARG A 64 -1.51 -3.33 13.10
CA ARG A 64 -0.94 -4.65 13.37
C ARG A 64 -2.07 -5.66 13.54
N TYR A 65 -1.99 -6.78 12.81
CA TYR A 65 -2.98 -7.84 12.91
C TYR A 65 -2.60 -8.80 14.04
N GLY A 66 -3.52 -9.03 14.98
CA GLY A 66 -3.34 -9.94 16.11
C GLY A 66 -3.06 -9.27 17.46
N ASP A 67 -3.05 -7.93 17.56
CA ASP A 67 -3.03 -7.25 18.87
C ASP A 67 -4.35 -7.48 19.65
N ASP A 68 -5.44 -7.84 18.95
CA ASP A 68 -6.72 -8.27 19.55
C ASP A 68 -6.76 -9.76 19.92
N LEU A 69 -5.73 -10.55 19.55
CA LEU A 69 -5.56 -11.94 20.03
C LEU A 69 -4.96 -11.93 21.45
N GLN A 70 -5.48 -11.07 22.33
CA GLN A 70 -5.22 -11.19 23.76
C GLN A 70 -6.07 -12.34 24.31
N ASN A 71 -5.44 -13.52 24.32
CA ASN A 71 -5.53 -14.54 25.36
C ASN A 71 -6.92 -15.14 25.66
N SER A 72 -7.22 -16.30 25.06
CA SER A 72 -8.17 -17.27 25.61
C SER A 72 -7.51 -18.16 26.66
#